data_AF-A0A945UCM7-F1
#
_entry.id   AF-A0A945UCM7-F1
#
_cell.length_a   1.000
_cell.length_b   1.000
_cell.length_c   1.000
_cell.angle_alpha   90.00
_cell.angle_beta   90.00
_cell.angle_gamma   90.00
#
_symmetry.space_group_name_H-M   'P 1'
#
loop_
_entity.id
_entity.type
_entity.pdbx_description
1 polymer ?
#
loop_
_entity_poly.entity_id
_entity_poly.type
_entity_poly.pdbx_seq_one_letter_code
_entity_poly.pdbx_strand_id
1 'polypeptide(L)' 'EVGNAIFLLAFGAIAIGLIDNLLRPLLVGRDTRMPDYLVLFSTLGGLSLFGISGFVLGPIIAALFLSMWVMFAEEQEC' A
#
# COMPACT_ATOMS: atom_id res chain seq x y z
N GLU A 1 -21.28 22.93 23.58
CA GLU A 1 -20.76 21.55 23.48
C GLU A 1 -20.63 21.05 22.04
N VAL A 2 -21.54 21.40 21.13
CA VAL A 2 -21.46 21.02 19.70
C VAL A 2 -20.24 21.60 18.95
N GLY A 3 -19.77 22.79 19.36
CA GLY A 3 -18.63 23.47 18.73
C GLY A 3 -17.30 22.69 18.81
N ASN A 4 -17.04 22.03 19.93
CA ASN A 4 -15.82 21.21 20.08
C ASN A 4 -15.88 19.94 19.22
N ALA A 5 -17.07 19.35 19.07
CA ALA A 5 -17.27 18.17 18.21
C ALA A 5 -17.06 18.52 16.72
N ILE A 6 -17.60 19.65 16.26
CA ILE A 6 -17.41 20.14 14.89
C ILE A 6 -15.94 20.48 14.64
N PHE A 7 -15.28 21.12 15.60
CA PHE A 7 -13.86 21.45 15.48
C PHE A 7 -12.97 20.19 15.38
N LEU A 8 -13.21 19.18 16.22
CA LEU A 8 -12.49 17.90 16.16
C LEU A 8 -12.72 17.16 14.83
N LEU A 9 -13.96 17.13 14.35
CA LEU A 9 -14.29 16.49 13.07
C LEU A 9 -13.67 17.23 11.88
N ALA A 10 -13.74 18.56 11.86
CA ALA A 10 -13.15 19.37 10.80
C ALA A 10 -11.62 19.25 10.81
N PHE A 11 -10.98 19.34 11.98
CA PHE A 11 -9.53 19.21 12.11
C PHE A 11 -9.07 17.80 11.74
N GLY A 12 -9.76 16.75 12.19
CA GLY A 12 -9.47 15.37 11.83
C GLY A 12 -9.61 15.13 10.33
N ALA A 13 -10.71 15.58 9.72
CA ALA A 13 -10.93 15.41 8.28
C ALA A 13 -9.90 16.18 7.43
N ILE A 14 -9.51 17.39 7.84
CA ILE A 14 -8.50 18.19 7.15
C ILE A 14 -7.11 17.58 7.34
N ALA A 15 -6.71 17.24 8.57
CA ALA A 15 -5.40 16.69 8.84
C ALA A 15 -5.22 15.32 8.17
N ILE A 16 -6.15 14.39 8.36
CA ILE A 16 -6.12 13.06 7.74
C ILE A 16 -6.22 13.21 6.22
N GLY A 17 -7.14 14.05 5.73
CA GLY A 17 -7.30 14.33 4.30
C GLY A 17 -6.05 14.90 3.65
N LEU A 18 -5.33 15.83 4.30
CA LEU A 18 -4.06 16.35 3.77
C LEU A 18 -2.96 15.29 3.79
N ILE A 19 -2.84 14.53 4.88
CA ILE A 19 -1.83 13.48 5.01
C ILE A 19 -2.05 12.40 3.94
N ASP A 20 -3.27 11.93 3.77
CA ASP A 20 -3.58 10.84 2.86
C ASP A 20 -3.66 11.25 1.38
N ASN A 21 -3.99 12.52 1.06
CA ASN A 21 -4.03 12.98 -0.34
C ASN A 21 -2.72 13.61 -0.83
N LEU A 22 -1.85 14.12 0.05
CA LEU A 22 -0.62 14.82 -0.35
C LEU A 22 0.65 14.09 0.07
N LEU A 23 0.76 13.66 1.33
CA LEU A 23 1.96 12.98 1.81
C LEU A 23 2.06 11.57 1.20
N ARG A 24 0.94 10.84 1.12
CA ARG A 24 0.94 9.48 0.54
C ARG A 24 1.50 9.42 -0.88
N PRO A 25 1.06 10.23 -1.87
CA PRO A 25 1.66 10.20 -3.20
C PRO A 25 3.10 10.72 -3.25
N LEU A 26 3.48 11.64 -2.36
CA LEU A 26 4.85 12.16 -2.28
C LEU A 26 5.83 11.11 -1.71
N LEU A 27 5.41 10.34 -0.70
CA LEU A 27 6.23 9.29 -0.08
C LEU A 27 6.22 7.97 -0.88
N VAL A 28 5.13 7.67 -1.61
CA VAL A 28 4.99 6.40 -2.32
C VAL A 28 5.71 6.38 -3.67
N GLY A 29 6.12 7.54 -4.21
CA GLY A 29 6.87 7.58 -5.47
C GLY A 29 6.00 7.14 -6.66
N ARG A 30 6.28 7.67 -7.85
CA ARG A 30 5.33 7.58 -8.97
C ARG A 30 5.29 6.25 -9.72
N ASP A 31 6.15 5.26 -9.49
CA ASP A 31 6.23 4.11 -10.43
C ASP A 31 6.52 2.75 -9.80
N THR A 32 5.58 2.25 -8.99
CA THR A 32 5.41 0.79 -8.87
C THR A 32 3.96 0.45 -8.49
N ARG A 33 3.01 0.77 -9.37
CA ARG A 33 1.68 0.17 -9.27
C ARG A 33 1.84 -1.33 -9.43
N MET A 34 1.86 -2.08 -8.31
CA MET A 34 1.71 -3.53 -8.34
C MET A 34 0.51 -3.83 -9.23
N PRO A 35 0.68 -4.54 -10.35
CA PRO A 35 -0.42 -4.88 -11.22
C PRO A 35 -1.50 -5.58 -10.39
N ASP A 36 -2.76 -5.17 -10.50
CA ASP A 36 -3.86 -5.69 -9.66
C ASP A 36 -3.98 -7.23 -9.74
N TYR A 37 -3.65 -7.80 -10.90
CA TYR A 37 -3.59 -9.25 -11.11
C TYR A 37 -2.56 -9.93 -10.19
N LEU A 38 -1.42 -9.28 -9.93
CA LEU A 38 -0.36 -9.82 -9.08
C LEU A 38 -0.83 -9.91 -7.62
N VAL A 39 -1.60 -8.91 -7.16
CA VAL A 39 -2.24 -8.93 -5.83
C VAL A 39 -3.31 -10.04 -5.76
N LEU A 40 -4.12 -10.20 -6.80
CA LEU A 40 -5.12 -11.26 -6.87
C LEU A 40 -4.48 -12.66 -6.83
N PHE A 41 -3.47 -12.91 -7.66
CA PHE A 41 -2.78 -14.21 -7.66
C PHE A 41 -2.06 -14.46 -6.34
N SER A 42 -1.47 -13.42 -5.75
CA SER A 42 -0.78 -13.53 -4.48
C SER A 42 -1.71 -13.82 -3.31
N THR A 43 -2.88 -13.18 -3.27
CA THR A 43 -3.92 -13.46 -2.25
C THR A 43 -4.50 -14.87 -2.41
N LEU A 44 -4.85 -15.29 -3.63
CA LEU A 44 -5.37 -16.63 -3.90
C LEU A 44 -4.34 -17.73 -3.64
N GLY A 45 -3.10 -17.53 -4.09
CA GLY A 45 -1.98 -18.43 -3.84
C GLY A 45 -1.60 -18.50 -2.36
N GLY A 46 -1.54 -17.35 -1.68
CA GLY A 46 -1.32 -17.28 -0.24
C GLY A 46 -2.40 -18.03 0.53
N LEU A 47 -3.68 -17.80 0.19
CA LEU A 47 -4.81 -18.49 0.81
C LEU A 47 -4.73 -20.02 0.61
N SER A 48 -4.29 -20.48 -0.56
CA SER A 48 -4.12 -21.91 -0.83
C SER A 48 -2.95 -22.54 -0.07
N LEU A 49 -1.85 -21.81 0.16
CA LEU A 49 -0.63 -22.35 0.78
C LEU A 49 -0.63 -22.23 2.30
N PHE A 50 -1.14 -21.12 2.84
CA PHE A 50 -1.08 -20.76 4.26
C PHE A 50 -2.47 -20.60 4.90
N GLY A 51 -3.55 -20.92 4.18
CA GLY A 51 -4.92 -20.74 4.66
C GLY A 51 -5.25 -19.27 4.88
N ILE A 52 -6.12 -18.96 5.87
CA ILE A 52 -6.57 -17.58 6.17
C ILE A 52 -5.38 -16.63 6.41
N SER A 53 -4.30 -17.10 7.04
CA SER A 53 -3.09 -16.30 7.28
C SER A 53 -2.39 -15.87 5.98
N GLY A 54 -2.56 -16.66 4.92
CA GLY A 54 -2.05 -16.41 3.59
C GLY A 54 -2.66 -15.22 2.86
N PHE A 55 -3.84 -14.75 3.28
CA PHE A 55 -4.44 -13.53 2.74
C PHE A 55 -3.56 -12.30 3.01
N VAL A 56 -2.90 -12.25 4.16
CA VAL A 56 -1.99 -11.17 4.54
C VAL A 56 -0.56 -11.48 4.08
N LEU A 57 -0.10 -12.71 4.29
CA LEU A 57 1.27 -13.11 3.94
C LEU A 57 1.54 -13.06 2.43
N GLY A 58 0.57 -13.43 1.59
CA GLY A 58 0.71 -13.43 0.14
C GLY A 58 1.14 -12.05 -0.38
N PRO A 59 0.30 -11.01 -0.25
CA PRO A 59 0.61 -9.68 -0.76
C PRO A 59 1.93 -9.12 -0.21
N ILE A 60 2.27 -9.41 1.05
CA ILE A 60 3.54 -8.97 1.64
C ILE A 60 4.74 -9.61 0.93
N ILE A 61 4.71 -10.92 0.69
CA ILE A 61 5.80 -11.63 -0.01
C ILE A 61 5.92 -11.13 -1.45
N ALA A 62 4.80 -10.98 -2.15
CA ALA A 62 4.78 -10.45 -3.51
C ALA A 62 5.31 -9.01 -3.58
N ALA A 63 5.00 -8.20 -2.58
CA ALA A 63 5.49 -6.83 -2.50
C ALA A 63 7.00 -6.75 -2.32
N LEU A 64 7.56 -7.60 -1.45
CA LEU A 64 9.00 -7.70 -1.23
C LEU A 64 9.70 -8.19 -2.49
N PHE A 65 9.16 -9.23 -3.14
CA PHE A 65 9.70 -9.74 -4.39
C PHE A 65 9.73 -8.67 -5.48
N LEU A 66 8.63 -7.95 -5.69
CA LEU A 66 8.60 -6.88 -6.70
C LEU A 66 9.56 -5.75 -6.37
N SER A 67 9.66 -5.36 -5.09
CA SER A 67 10.60 -4.31 -4.65
C SER A 67 12.05 -4.71 -4.94
N MET A 68 12.43 -5.95 -4.63
CA MET A 68 13.75 -6.47 -4.98
C MET A 68 13.94 -6.52 -6.49
N TRP A 69 12.94 -6.98 -7.24
CA TRP A 69 13.02 -7.10 -8.68
C TRP A 69 13.23 -5.76 -9.37
N VAL A 70 12.52 -4.71 -8.92
CA VAL A 70 12.69 -3.35 -9.43
C VAL A 70 14.09 -2.81 -9.14
N MET A 71 14.59 -2.98 -7.91
CA MET A 71 15.96 -2.55 -7.58
C MET A 71 17.01 -3.23 -8.47
N PHE A 72 16.88 -4.55 -8.69
CA PHE A 72 17.79 -5.29 -9.58
C PHE A 72 17.65 -4.88 -11.06
N ALA A 73 16.44 -4.60 -11.52
CA ALA A 73 16.21 -4.16 -12.90
C ALA A 73 16.82 -2.77 -13.15
N GLU A 74 16.74 -1.85 -12.19
CA GLU A 74 17.38 -0.52 -12.28
C GLU A 74 18.91 -0.63 -12.32
N GLU A 75 19.51 -1.58 -11.59
CA GLU A 75 20.96 -1.82 -11.59
C GLU A 75 21.51 -2.30 -12.95
N GLN A 76 20.69 -2.87 -13.82
CA GLN A 76 21.13 -3.35 -15.14
C GLN A 76 21.22 -2.24 -16.21
N GLU A 77 20.74 -1.03 -15.91
CA GLU A 77 20.77 0.10 -16.84
C GLU A 77 22.03 0.98 -16.72
N CYS A 78 23.01 0.59 -15.88
CA CYS A 78 24.35 1.18 -15.77
C CYS A 78 25.44 0.28 -16.36
#